data_AF-A0A263BRX9-F1
#
_entry.id   AF-A0A263BRX9-F1
#
_cell.length_a   1.000
_cell.length_b   1.000
_cell.length_c   1.000
_cell.angle_alpha   90.00
_cell.angle_beta   90.00
_cell.angle_gamma   90.00
#
_symmetry.space_group_name_H-M   'P 1'
#
loop_
_entity.id
_entity.type
_entity.pdbx_description
1 polymer ?
#
loop_
_entity_poly.entity_id
_entity_poly.type
_entity_poly.pdbx_seq_one_letter_code
_entity_poly.pdbx_strand_id
1 'polypeptide(L)'
;MRLITSNDEISLCQLLLKQKLKEGKFEEITLDRFVYPGGYEPNATLLWNSSMNIWYYYKKLFHPDYKYWNTFGIEKPFQGMSTTCEVNVPLYGERKTQGLFAAKGDKVFLLHRGKRMGGTGVNAEVIANHFAQYNHPTKELDGNKLLLVGELTSDNFLEQLHTFIKRQNEL
;
A
#
# COMPACT_ATOMS: atom_id res chain seq x y z
N MET A 1 -18.84 -3.13 6.63
CA MET A 1 -17.44 -3.16 7.13
C MET A 1 -17.31 -2.04 8.13
N ARG A 2 -16.34 -2.11 9.04
CA ARG A 2 -16.02 -1.05 9.98
C ARG A 2 -14.68 -0.45 9.60
N LEU A 3 -14.60 0.88 9.47
CA LEU A 3 -13.33 1.58 9.31
C LEU A 3 -12.51 1.44 10.60
N ILE A 4 -11.22 1.14 10.47
CA ILE A 4 -10.30 1.08 11.60
C ILE A 4 -9.63 2.45 11.77
N THR A 5 -9.93 3.12 12.88
CA THR A 5 -9.46 4.49 13.17
C THR A 5 -8.66 4.62 14.46
N SER A 6 -8.74 3.64 15.38
CA SER A 6 -7.94 3.65 16.61
C SER A 6 -6.45 3.48 16.28
N ASN A 7 -5.59 4.26 16.92
CA ASN A 7 -4.13 4.15 16.76
C ASN A 7 -3.63 2.73 17.04
N ASP A 8 -4.17 2.08 18.07
CA ASP A 8 -3.77 0.73 18.47
C ASP A 8 -4.17 -0.29 17.41
N GLU A 9 -5.42 -0.25 16.94
CA GLU A 9 -5.89 -1.17 15.90
C GLU A 9 -5.16 -0.95 14.57
N ILE A 10 -4.92 0.30 14.17
CA ILE A 10 -4.14 0.61 12.97
C ILE A 10 -2.72 0.06 13.11
N SER A 11 -2.08 0.27 14.27
CA SER A 11 -0.73 -0.21 14.52
C SER A 11 -0.66 -1.75 14.50
N LEU A 12 -1.67 -2.44 15.05
CA LEU A 12 -1.81 -3.90 14.95
C LEU A 12 -1.98 -4.35 13.49
N CYS A 13 -2.83 -3.68 12.70
CA CYS A 13 -3.00 -3.99 11.28
C CYS A 13 -1.71 -3.76 10.48
N GLN A 14 -0.95 -2.71 10.81
CA GLN A 14 0.35 -2.46 10.19
C GLN A 14 1.38 -3.53 10.55
N LEU A 15 1.38 -4.03 11.80
CA LEU A 15 2.22 -5.17 12.19
C LEU A 15 1.83 -6.43 11.44
N LEU A 16 0.53 -6.69 11.28
CA LEU A 16 0.03 -7.82 10.50
C LEU A 16 0.44 -7.72 9.02
N LEU A 17 0.34 -6.55 8.40
CA LEU A 17 0.84 -6.28 7.04
C LEU A 17 2.32 -6.63 6.91
N LYS A 18 3.14 -6.15 7.86
CA LYS A 18 4.57 -6.47 7.89
C LYS A 18 4.84 -7.97 8.03
N GLN A 19 4.08 -8.65 8.88
CA GLN A 19 4.22 -10.09 9.06
C GLN A 19 3.89 -10.84 7.77
N LYS A 20 2.78 -10.50 7.11
CA LYS A 20 2.40 -11.07 5.82
C LYS A 20 3.45 -10.84 4.73
N LEU A 21 4.09 -9.67 4.71
CA LEU A 21 5.19 -9.40 3.79
C LEU A 21 6.43 -10.26 4.13
N LYS A 22 6.77 -10.45 5.40
CA LYS A 22 7.89 -11.33 5.80
C LYS A 22 7.66 -12.81 5.45
N GLU A 23 6.41 -13.27 5.45
CA GLU A 23 6.04 -14.64 5.01
C GLU A 23 6.40 -14.87 3.53
N GLY A 24 6.49 -13.82 2.72
CA GLY A 24 6.78 -13.89 1.30
C GLY A 24 8.25 -14.08 0.92
N LYS A 25 9.13 -14.52 1.82
CA LYS A 25 10.57 -14.76 1.51
C LYS A 25 11.27 -13.58 0.81
N PHE A 26 11.02 -12.36 1.28
CA PHE A 26 11.69 -11.17 0.74
C PHE A 26 13.16 -11.12 1.20
N GLU A 27 14.05 -10.71 0.31
CA GLU A 27 15.43 -10.33 0.63
C GLU A 27 15.51 -8.85 1.01
N GLU A 28 16.42 -8.49 1.90
CA GLU A 28 16.66 -7.09 2.25
C GLU A 28 17.68 -6.49 1.28
N ILE A 29 17.34 -5.35 0.69
CA ILE A 29 18.23 -4.55 -0.15
C ILE A 29 18.31 -3.16 0.47
N THR A 30 19.50 -2.77 0.90
CA THR A 30 19.76 -1.42 1.41
C THR A 30 20.24 -0.51 0.28
N LEU A 31 19.59 0.62 0.12
CA LEU A 31 20.01 1.69 -0.77
C LEU A 31 20.58 2.84 0.07
N ASP A 32 21.77 3.30 -0.27
CA ASP A 32 22.39 4.47 0.38
C ASP A 32 21.48 5.69 0.29
N ARG A 33 20.72 5.82 -0.81
CA ARG A 33 19.81 6.94 -1.02
C ARG A 33 18.52 6.52 -1.75
N PHE A 34 17.43 6.29 -1.04
CA PHE A 34 16.12 6.07 -1.67
C PHE A 34 15.44 7.40 -1.98
N VAL A 35 15.38 7.79 -3.26
CA VAL A 35 14.84 9.08 -3.72
C VAL A 35 13.34 8.97 -4.02
N TYR A 36 12.57 9.98 -3.63
CA TYR A 36 11.14 10.08 -3.90
C TYR A 36 10.71 11.53 -4.15
N PRO A 37 9.53 11.80 -4.72
CA PRO A 37 9.05 13.17 -4.91
C PRO A 37 9.04 13.95 -3.59
N GLY A 38 9.85 15.01 -3.50
CA GLY A 38 9.97 15.85 -2.30
C GLY A 38 11.10 15.48 -1.33
N GLY A 39 11.91 14.46 -1.61
CA GLY A 39 13.06 14.16 -0.73
C GLY A 39 13.83 12.88 -1.05
N TYR A 40 14.59 12.42 -0.06
CA TYR A 40 15.24 11.12 -0.09
C TYR A 40 15.35 10.56 1.33
N GLU A 41 15.41 9.23 1.42
CA GLU A 41 15.72 8.50 2.65
C GLU A 41 17.15 7.94 2.57
N PRO A 42 18.04 8.28 3.52
CA PRO A 42 19.36 7.67 3.59
C PRO A 42 19.28 6.24 4.15
N ASN A 43 20.12 5.34 3.64
CA ASN A 43 20.25 3.95 4.12
C ASN A 43 18.91 3.21 4.24
N ALA A 44 18.05 3.37 3.24
CA ALA A 44 16.74 2.75 3.24
C ALA A 44 16.86 1.26 2.96
N THR A 45 16.38 0.42 3.88
CA THR A 45 16.27 -1.03 3.66
C THR A 45 14.90 -1.38 3.09
N LEU A 46 14.89 -1.92 1.88
CA LEU A 46 13.71 -2.37 1.16
C LEU A 46 13.62 -3.89 1.24
N LEU A 47 12.40 -4.40 1.29
CA LEU A 47 12.11 -5.82 1.13
C LEU A 47 11.88 -6.11 -0.36
N TRP A 48 12.67 -6.96 -0.98
CA TRP A 48 12.54 -7.37 -2.38
C TRP A 48 12.13 -8.83 -2.52
N ASN A 49 11.15 -9.13 -3.37
CA ASN A 49 10.80 -10.49 -3.74
C ASN A 49 11.05 -10.69 -5.23
N SER A 50 12.03 -11.53 -5.56
CA SER A 50 12.41 -11.84 -6.94
C SER A 50 11.35 -12.62 -7.72
N SER A 51 10.63 -13.54 -7.08
CA SER A 51 9.59 -14.35 -7.73
C SER A 51 8.36 -13.55 -8.17
N MET A 52 7.98 -12.54 -7.39
CA MET A 52 6.89 -11.63 -7.67
C MET A 52 7.36 -10.37 -8.41
N ASN A 53 8.66 -10.16 -8.49
CA ASN A 53 9.28 -8.96 -9.06
C ASN A 53 8.75 -7.67 -8.43
N ILE A 54 8.55 -7.65 -7.09
CA ILE A 54 8.08 -6.48 -6.33
C ILE A 54 8.97 -6.18 -5.12
N TRP A 55 9.14 -4.90 -4.80
CA TRP A 55 9.71 -4.44 -3.55
C TRP A 55 8.72 -3.65 -2.71
N TYR A 56 9.01 -3.60 -1.41
CA TYR A 56 8.28 -2.84 -0.41
C TYR A 56 9.25 -2.07 0.48
N TYR A 57 8.94 -0.80 0.70
CA TYR A 57 9.55 0.05 1.71
C TYR A 57 8.46 0.53 2.66
N TYR A 58 8.80 0.70 3.93
CA TYR A 58 7.91 1.35 4.86
C TYR A 58 8.61 2.26 5.85
N LYS A 59 7.90 3.31 6.26
CA LYS A 59 8.32 4.20 7.33
C LYS A 59 7.11 4.75 8.06
N LYS A 60 7.23 4.86 9.39
CA LYS A 60 6.26 5.61 10.19
C LYS A 60 6.62 7.09 10.13
N LEU A 61 5.77 7.92 9.53
CA LEU A 61 5.97 9.36 9.40
C LEU A 61 5.11 10.09 10.43
N PHE A 62 5.76 10.94 11.23
CA PHE A 62 5.10 11.84 12.17
C PHE A 62 4.82 13.20 11.50
N HIS A 63 4.70 14.27 12.28
CA HIS A 63 4.38 15.61 11.79
C HIS A 63 5.19 15.99 10.53
N PRO A 64 4.55 16.56 9.48
CA PRO A 64 3.13 16.93 9.39
C PRO A 64 2.19 15.82 8.87
N ASP A 65 2.73 14.71 8.35
CA ASP A 65 1.96 13.72 7.59
C ASP A 65 1.13 12.78 8.46
N TYR A 66 1.66 12.37 9.62
CA TYR A 66 1.03 11.43 10.56
C TYR A 66 0.44 10.19 9.85
N LYS A 67 1.29 9.46 9.10
CA LYS A 67 0.93 8.27 8.34
C LYS A 67 1.98 7.17 8.40
N TYR A 68 1.57 5.93 8.17
CA TYR A 68 2.45 4.88 7.68
C TYR A 68 2.65 5.09 6.18
N TRP A 69 3.87 5.38 5.78
CA TRP A 69 4.29 5.44 4.39
C TRP A 69 4.57 4.00 3.95
N ASN A 70 3.71 3.44 3.11
CA ASN A 70 3.82 2.08 2.60
C ASN A 70 4.01 2.18 1.08
N THR A 71 5.23 1.92 0.64
CA THR A 71 5.68 2.21 -0.72
C THR A 71 6.06 0.92 -1.40
N PHE A 72 5.59 0.75 -2.63
CA PHE A 72 5.82 -0.45 -3.42
C PHE A 72 6.36 -0.08 -4.79
N GLY A 73 7.18 -0.96 -5.33
CA GLY A 73 7.55 -0.90 -6.73
C GLY A 73 7.75 -2.26 -7.34
N ILE A 74 7.91 -2.24 -8.66
CA ILE A 74 8.28 -3.39 -9.46
C ILE A 74 9.77 -3.35 -9.79
N GLU A 75 10.30 -4.48 -10.26
CA GLU A 75 11.70 -4.65 -10.64
C GLU A 75 12.68 -4.55 -9.47
N LYS A 76 13.87 -5.15 -9.61
CA LYS A 76 14.82 -5.20 -8.50
C LYS A 76 15.22 -3.78 -8.07
N PRO A 77 15.19 -3.44 -6.77
CA PRO A 77 15.56 -2.10 -6.30
C PRO A 77 16.95 -1.64 -6.77
N PHE A 78 17.01 -0.40 -7.24
CA PHE A 78 18.25 0.27 -7.62
C PHE A 78 18.19 1.77 -7.33
N GLN A 79 19.37 2.41 -7.31
CA GLN A 79 19.50 3.84 -7.07
C GLN A 79 18.80 4.65 -8.19
N GLY A 80 17.83 5.50 -7.82
CA GLY A 80 17.10 6.34 -8.78
C GLY A 80 15.84 5.69 -9.39
N MET A 81 15.44 4.52 -8.91
CA MET A 81 14.15 3.92 -9.27
C MET A 81 12.96 4.79 -8.84
N SER A 82 11.84 4.63 -9.54
CA SER A 82 10.56 5.27 -9.19
C SER A 82 9.68 4.35 -8.37
N THR A 83 8.89 4.94 -7.48
CA THR A 83 7.81 4.23 -6.79
C THR A 83 6.67 3.93 -7.76
N THR A 84 6.19 2.69 -7.79
CA THR A 84 5.02 2.29 -8.58
C THR A 84 3.72 2.65 -7.86
N CYS A 85 3.66 2.40 -6.55
CA CYS A 85 2.42 2.52 -5.79
C CYS A 85 2.68 2.90 -4.32
N GLU A 86 1.76 3.67 -3.73
CA GLU A 86 1.72 3.91 -2.29
C GLU A 86 0.35 3.53 -1.70
N VAL A 87 0.36 2.85 -0.56
CA VAL A 87 -0.85 2.49 0.20
C VAL A 87 -0.73 3.06 1.61
N ASN A 88 -0.66 4.39 1.68
CA ASN A 88 -0.42 5.09 2.93
C ASN A 88 -1.64 5.02 3.85
N VAL A 89 -1.42 4.69 5.12
CA VAL A 89 -2.48 4.55 6.13
C VAL A 89 -2.29 5.63 7.20
N PRO A 90 -3.33 6.27 7.75
CA PRO A 90 -3.18 7.19 8.88
C PRO A 90 -2.51 6.50 10.07
N LEU A 91 -1.85 7.26 10.96
CA LEU A 91 -1.48 6.72 12.27
C LEU A 91 -2.68 6.63 13.23
N TYR A 92 -3.71 7.44 13.01
CA TYR A 92 -4.92 7.52 13.82
C TYR A 92 -6.02 8.26 13.08
N GLY A 93 -7.27 8.03 13.48
CA GLY A 93 -8.45 8.70 12.97
C GLY A 93 -8.73 8.41 11.50
N GLU A 94 -9.57 9.25 10.91
CA GLU A 94 -9.95 9.20 9.50
C GLU A 94 -9.25 10.30 8.69
N ARG A 95 -7.92 10.18 8.52
CA ARG A 95 -7.19 11.10 7.64
C ARG A 95 -7.38 10.70 6.18
N LYS A 96 -7.33 11.69 5.27
CA LYS A 96 -7.47 11.50 3.82
C LYS A 96 -6.19 10.94 3.17
N THR A 97 -5.64 9.83 3.68
CA THR A 97 -4.60 9.07 2.99
C THR A 97 -5.22 8.19 1.89
N GLN A 98 -4.39 7.68 0.96
CA GLN A 98 -4.91 6.82 -0.10
C GLN A 98 -5.29 5.41 0.39
N GLY A 99 -4.55 4.87 1.36
CA GLY A 99 -4.82 3.58 1.98
C GLY A 99 -5.58 3.69 3.30
N LEU A 100 -6.30 2.63 3.66
CA LEU A 100 -6.95 2.48 4.97
C LEU A 100 -7.14 1.01 5.32
N PHE A 101 -7.30 0.74 6.62
CA PHE A 101 -7.71 -0.58 7.11
C PHE A 101 -9.21 -0.60 7.41
N ALA A 102 -9.84 -1.74 7.12
CA ALA A 102 -11.23 -1.99 7.47
C ALA A 102 -11.40 -3.42 7.99
N ALA A 103 -12.37 -3.64 8.88
CA ALA A 103 -12.70 -4.95 9.43
C ALA A 103 -14.12 -5.42 9.04
N LYS A 104 -14.31 -6.74 8.92
CA LYS A 104 -15.62 -7.39 8.88
C LYS A 104 -15.53 -8.74 9.57
N GLY A 105 -16.06 -8.83 10.79
CA GLY A 105 -15.86 -10.02 11.63
C GLY A 105 -14.38 -10.15 12.02
N ASP A 106 -13.84 -11.34 11.80
CA ASP A 106 -12.43 -11.70 11.99
C ASP A 106 -11.51 -11.22 10.86
N LYS A 107 -12.08 -10.76 9.74
CA LYS A 107 -11.33 -10.37 8.55
C LYS A 107 -10.85 -8.93 8.62
N VAL A 108 -9.60 -8.72 8.23
CA VAL A 108 -8.98 -7.39 8.07
C VAL A 108 -8.62 -7.16 6.61
N PHE A 109 -8.98 -5.99 6.09
CA PHE A 109 -8.73 -5.59 4.70
C PHE A 109 -7.84 -4.36 4.66
N LEU A 110 -6.86 -4.37 3.76
CA LEU A 110 -6.17 -3.18 3.30
C LEU A 110 -6.88 -2.69 2.02
N LEU A 111 -7.37 -1.46 2.06
CA LEU A 111 -8.17 -0.86 0.99
C LEU A 111 -7.48 0.40 0.47
N HIS A 112 -7.78 0.76 -0.79
CA HIS A 112 -7.25 1.94 -1.44
C HIS A 112 -8.37 2.79 -2.05
N ARG A 113 -8.30 4.12 -1.86
CA ARG A 113 -9.30 5.10 -2.31
C ARG A 113 -9.22 5.42 -3.81
N GLY A 114 -8.35 4.74 -4.56
CA GLY A 114 -8.22 4.93 -6.00
C GLY A 114 -7.63 6.29 -6.40
N LYS A 115 -6.64 6.80 -5.66
CA LYS A 115 -5.94 8.07 -5.97
C LYS A 115 -4.45 7.82 -6.18
N ARG A 116 -3.83 8.44 -7.19
CA ARG A 116 -2.37 8.44 -7.35
C ARG A 116 -1.71 9.56 -6.50
N MET A 117 -0.44 9.38 -6.17
CA MET A 117 0.41 10.42 -5.57
C MET A 117 0.70 11.54 -6.58
N GLY A 118 0.87 12.77 -6.11
CA GLY A 118 1.63 13.80 -6.84
C GLY A 118 0.91 14.66 -7.87
N GLY A 119 -0.42 14.86 -7.79
CA GLY A 119 -1.09 15.92 -8.57
C GLY A 119 -1.08 15.75 -10.09
N THR A 120 -0.65 14.59 -10.62
CA THR A 120 -0.51 14.31 -12.06
C THR A 120 -1.84 14.10 -12.80
N GLY A 121 -2.96 14.60 -12.28
CA GLY A 121 -4.21 14.76 -13.03
C GLY A 121 -5.00 13.49 -13.34
N VAL A 122 -4.52 12.29 -12.99
CA VAL A 122 -5.32 11.07 -13.16
C VAL A 122 -6.41 11.03 -12.08
N ASN A 123 -7.63 11.41 -12.47
CA ASN A 123 -8.81 11.41 -11.62
C ASN A 123 -9.07 9.99 -11.06
N ALA A 124 -9.64 9.91 -9.86
CA ALA A 124 -10.07 8.67 -9.24
C ALA A 124 -11.02 7.85 -10.13
N GLU A 125 -11.79 8.51 -11.00
CA GLU A 125 -12.62 7.84 -12.01
C GLU A 125 -11.81 7.05 -13.04
N VAL A 126 -10.71 7.61 -13.55
CA VAL A 126 -9.82 6.91 -14.49
C VAL A 126 -9.21 5.68 -13.83
N ILE A 127 -8.77 5.83 -12.59
CA ILE A 127 -8.25 4.70 -11.79
C ILE A 127 -9.36 3.66 -11.57
N ALA A 128 -10.58 4.08 -11.21
CA ALA A 128 -11.70 3.16 -11.01
C ALA A 128 -12.04 2.39 -12.30
N ASN A 129 -12.08 3.07 -13.45
CA ASN A 129 -12.37 2.46 -14.75
C ASN A 129 -11.27 1.48 -15.18
N HIS A 130 -10.01 1.84 -14.99
CA HIS A 130 -8.87 0.96 -15.23
C HIS A 130 -8.90 -0.30 -14.35
N PHE A 131 -9.28 -0.17 -13.09
CA PHE A 131 -9.41 -1.34 -12.22
C PHE A 131 -10.65 -2.18 -12.55
N ALA A 132 -11.72 -1.56 -13.04
CA ALA A 132 -12.96 -2.22 -13.43
C ALA A 132 -12.80 -3.12 -14.67
N GLN A 133 -12.01 -2.74 -15.68
CA GLN A 133 -11.75 -3.60 -16.86
C GLN A 133 -11.13 -4.97 -16.50
N TYR A 134 -10.44 -5.05 -15.35
CA TYR A 134 -9.87 -6.29 -14.85
C TYR A 134 -10.74 -7.02 -13.81
N ASN A 135 -12.01 -6.60 -13.67
CA ASN A 135 -12.92 -7.05 -12.62
C ASN A 135 -12.26 -7.00 -11.23
N HIS A 136 -11.48 -5.94 -10.95
CA HIS A 136 -10.74 -5.86 -9.69
C HIS A 136 -11.70 -5.82 -8.49
N PRO A 137 -11.44 -6.61 -7.43
CA PRO A 137 -12.32 -6.63 -6.27
C PRO A 137 -12.40 -5.27 -5.58
N THR A 138 -13.62 -4.89 -5.19
CA THR A 138 -13.88 -3.68 -4.42
C THR A 138 -14.65 -3.97 -3.14
N LYS A 139 -14.62 -3.03 -2.21
CA LYS A 139 -15.28 -3.09 -0.91
C LYS A 139 -16.03 -1.79 -0.64
N GLU A 140 -17.29 -1.90 -0.23
CA GLU A 140 -18.13 -0.75 0.15
C GLU A 140 -17.93 -0.38 1.62
N LEU A 141 -17.49 0.84 1.89
CA LEU A 141 -17.30 1.38 3.24
C LEU A 141 -17.83 2.81 3.30
N ASP A 142 -18.75 3.07 4.22
CA ASP A 142 -19.38 4.38 4.41
C ASP A 142 -19.90 5.00 3.11
N GLY A 143 -20.56 4.16 2.27
CA GLY A 143 -21.11 4.55 0.98
C GLY A 143 -20.08 4.75 -0.14
N ASN A 144 -18.80 4.46 0.09
CA ASN A 144 -17.74 4.59 -0.89
C ASN A 144 -17.23 3.22 -1.35
N LYS A 145 -17.09 3.07 -2.68
CA LYS A 145 -16.46 1.91 -3.31
C LYS A 145 -14.94 2.06 -3.29
N LEU A 146 -14.25 1.18 -2.56
CA LEU A 146 -12.80 1.19 -2.40
C LEU A 146 -12.17 -0.01 -3.10
N LEU A 147 -10.99 0.17 -3.69
CA LEU A 147 -10.22 -0.92 -4.29
C LEU A 147 -9.65 -1.82 -3.19
N LEU A 148 -9.78 -3.14 -3.34
CA LEU A 148 -9.14 -4.09 -2.44
C LEU A 148 -7.64 -4.14 -2.76
N VAL A 149 -6.77 -3.85 -1.80
CA VAL A 149 -5.34 -4.16 -1.93
C VAL A 149 -5.09 -5.60 -1.53
N GLY A 150 -5.70 -6.03 -0.41
CA GLY A 150 -5.69 -7.42 0.02
C GLY A 150 -6.45 -7.64 1.33
N GLU A 151 -6.83 -8.89 1.60
CA GLU A 151 -7.35 -9.37 2.87
C GLU A 151 -6.16 -9.86 3.71
N LEU A 152 -5.77 -9.08 4.73
CA LEU A 152 -4.57 -9.34 5.55
C LEU A 152 -4.62 -10.66 6.31
N THR A 153 -5.82 -11.16 6.58
CA THR A 153 -6.05 -12.45 7.26
C THR A 153 -6.11 -13.64 6.30
N SER A 154 -6.01 -13.41 4.98
CA SER A 154 -6.01 -14.46 3.97
C SER A 154 -4.60 -14.97 3.68
N ASP A 155 -4.48 -16.26 3.35
CA ASP A 155 -3.23 -16.85 2.85
C ASP A 155 -2.84 -16.31 1.46
N ASN A 156 -3.83 -15.83 0.69
CA ASN A 156 -3.61 -15.27 -0.65
C ASN A 156 -3.28 -13.77 -0.63
N PHE A 157 -3.00 -13.17 0.54
CA PHE A 157 -2.75 -11.74 0.67
C PHE A 157 -1.65 -11.25 -0.29
N LEU A 158 -0.53 -11.99 -0.38
CA LEU A 158 0.60 -11.58 -1.21
C LEU A 158 0.25 -11.55 -2.70
N GLU A 159 -0.53 -12.52 -3.18
CA GLU A 159 -1.01 -12.56 -4.56
C GLU A 159 -1.97 -11.39 -4.86
N GLN A 160 -2.85 -11.06 -3.91
CA GLN A 160 -3.77 -9.92 -4.02
C GLN A 160 -3.00 -8.60 -4.08
N LEU A 161 -2.03 -8.42 -3.19
CA LEU A 161 -1.16 -7.24 -3.15
C LEU A 161 -0.38 -7.10 -4.46
N HIS A 162 0.25 -8.17 -4.92
CA HIS A 162 1.00 -8.19 -6.18
C HIS A 162 0.11 -7.84 -7.38
N THR A 163 -1.10 -8.38 -7.44
CA THR A 163 -2.09 -8.05 -8.47
C THR A 163 -2.45 -6.56 -8.43
N PHE A 164 -2.66 -6.00 -7.24
CA PHE A 164 -2.94 -4.58 -7.08
C PHE A 164 -1.77 -3.70 -7.56
N ILE A 165 -0.52 -4.04 -7.18
CA ILE A 165 0.68 -3.29 -7.59
C ILE A 165 0.88 -3.33 -9.11
N LYS A 166 0.73 -4.51 -9.75
CA LYS A 166 0.81 -4.63 -11.21
C LYS A 166 -0.21 -3.76 -11.92
N ARG A 167 -1.46 -3.79 -11.47
CA ARG A 167 -2.53 -2.94 -12.04
C ARG A 167 -2.24 -1.46 -11.84
N GLN A 168 -1.64 -1.06 -10.72
CA GLN A 168 -1.19 0.33 -10.51
C GLN A 168 -0.04 0.73 -11.45
N ASN A 169 0.82 -0.21 -11.84
CA ASN A 169 1.90 0.05 -12.79
C ASN A 169 1.40 0.24 -14.23
N GLU A 170 0.29 -0.43 -14.58
CA GLU A 170 -0.32 -0.38 -15.92
C GLU A 170 -1.19 0.88 -16.15
N LEU A 171 -1.35 1.72 -15.13
CA LEU A 171 -2.03 3.03 -15.21
C LEU A 171 -1.12 4.11 -15.80
#